data_AF-A0A9Q0YNK8-F1
#
_entry.id   AF-A0A9Q0YNK8-F1
#
_cell.length_a   1.000
_cell.length_b   1.000
_cell.length_c   1.000
_cell.angle_alpha   90.00
_cell.angle_beta   90.00
_cell.angle_gamma   90.00
#
_symmetry.space_group_name_H-M   'P 1'
#
loop_
_entity.id
_entity.type
_entity.pdbx_description
1 polymer ?
#
loop_
_entity_poly.entity_id
_entity_poly.type
_entity_poly.pdbx_seq_one_letter_code
_entity_poly.pdbx_strand_id
1 'polypeptide(L)'
;MLTCAVLPFQAVSLLNEIPPFPAFLCRAVAIFVWLGLGSSVVNLALIAFIRYSIITKSRSYFDRLLTKAKLFLFVCGAWVVPFSFIFLPPAFDVGAVGYAQRYKICTADSTHPLSDVYAASGLIVELPCLVLIVFCYVKIYRFVRNAGRNLIQPKNRLTITEDHEKLAIFRRQVKVTKNLFIVVCTYVICVMPFGFNSLPGPTYPLIPWTLLLLFTNSCLNPIIYGLKHPQFKEVFWSIMTLSWRNIPEPSSLITSFSNIST
;
A
#
# COMPACT_ATOMS: atom_id res chain seq x y z
N MET A 1 3.65 -6.20 -6.93
CA MET A 1 4.12 -7.23 -7.88
C MET A 1 3.30 -7.23 -9.16
N LEU A 2 1.96 -7.30 -9.13
CA LEU A 2 1.13 -7.25 -10.35
C LEU A 2 1.39 -5.98 -11.20
N THR A 3 1.48 -4.81 -10.56
CA THR A 3 1.84 -3.55 -11.23
C THR A 3 3.20 -3.61 -11.91
N CYS A 4 4.21 -4.21 -11.28
CA CYS A 4 5.55 -4.36 -11.85
C CYS A 4 5.56 -5.15 -13.17
N ALA A 5 4.67 -6.15 -13.32
CA ALA A 5 4.58 -6.95 -14.54
C ALA A 5 4.03 -6.16 -15.74
N VAL A 6 3.22 -5.12 -15.48
CA VAL A 6 2.60 -4.30 -16.52
C VAL A 6 3.34 -2.98 -16.80
N LEU A 7 4.33 -2.62 -15.97
CA LEU A 7 5.18 -1.44 -16.16
C LEU A 7 5.89 -1.37 -17.53
N PRO A 8 6.45 -2.46 -18.08
CA PRO A 8 7.10 -2.41 -19.40
C PRO A 8 6.14 -1.96 -20.51
N PHE A 9 4.88 -2.39 -20.46
CA PHE A 9 3.86 -1.98 -21.43
C PHE A 9 3.54 -0.48 -21.30
N GLN A 10 3.51 0.06 -20.09
CA GLN A 10 3.34 1.49 -19.88
C GLN A 10 4.54 2.30 -20.39
N ALA A 11 5.77 1.80 -20.16
CA ALA A 11 6.98 2.44 -20.66
C ALA A 11 7.06 2.44 -22.19
N VAL A 12 6.72 1.32 -22.83
CA VAL A 12 6.65 1.24 -24.31
C VAL A 12 5.59 2.18 -24.85
N SER A 13 4.41 2.26 -24.21
CA SER A 13 3.37 3.20 -24.63
C SER A 13 3.84 4.65 -24.55
N LEU A 14 4.53 5.02 -23.47
CA LEU A 14 5.00 6.39 -23.24
C LEU A 14 6.05 6.85 -24.26
N LEU A 15 6.88 5.92 -24.75
CA LEU A 15 7.97 6.20 -25.69
C LEU A 15 7.53 6.20 -27.16
N ASN A 16 6.30 5.75 -27.46
CA ASN A 16 5.77 5.72 -28.81
C ASN A 16 4.80 6.88 -29.06
N GLU A 17 4.82 7.44 -30.27
CA GLU A 17 3.89 8.50 -30.69
C GLU A 17 2.48 7.97 -31.00
N ILE A 18 2.40 6.68 -31.34
CA ILE A 18 1.18 5.98 -31.74
C ILE A 18 0.94 4.83 -30.74
N PRO A 19 -0.31 4.51 -30.37
CA PRO A 19 -0.62 3.37 -29.50
C PRO A 19 0.03 2.08 -30.04
N PRO A 20 1.02 1.49 -29.35
CA PRO A 20 1.79 0.36 -29.89
C PRO A 20 1.11 -0.99 -29.66
N PHE A 21 0.01 -1.02 -28.89
CA PHE A 21 -0.67 -2.24 -28.47
C PHE A 21 -2.13 -2.27 -28.95
N PRO A 22 -2.68 -3.47 -29.19
CA PRO A 22 -4.12 -3.63 -29.41
C PRO A 22 -4.94 -3.13 -28.22
N ALA A 23 -6.15 -2.65 -28.49
CA ALA A 23 -7.03 -2.06 -27.48
C ALA A 23 -7.34 -2.99 -26.30
N PHE A 24 -7.41 -4.32 -26.51
CA PHE A 24 -7.66 -5.27 -25.42
C PHE A 24 -6.49 -5.32 -24.42
N LEU A 25 -5.24 -5.29 -24.92
CA LEU A 25 -4.05 -5.37 -24.09
C LEU A 25 -3.89 -4.09 -23.27
N CYS A 26 -4.13 -2.93 -23.89
CA CYS A 26 -4.09 -1.65 -23.19
C CYS A 26 -5.15 -1.58 -22.08
N ARG A 27 -6.36 -2.05 -22.33
CA ARG A 27 -7.41 -2.17 -21.30
C ARG A 27 -7.00 -3.07 -20.14
N ALA A 28 -6.43 -4.24 -20.43
CA ALA A 28 -5.94 -5.14 -19.39
C ALA A 28 -4.83 -4.48 -18.55
N VAL A 29 -3.85 -3.82 -19.18
CA VAL A 29 -2.79 -3.08 -18.49
C VAL A 29 -3.37 -1.99 -17.59
N ALA A 30 -4.32 -1.20 -18.07
CA ALA A 30 -4.98 -0.16 -17.28
C ALA A 30 -5.68 -0.75 -16.04
N ILE A 31 -6.44 -1.84 -16.21
CA ILE A 31 -7.13 -2.55 -15.12
C ILE A 31 -6.14 -3.02 -14.06
N PHE A 32 -5.04 -3.68 -14.44
CA PHE A 32 -4.04 -4.16 -13.49
C PHE A 32 -3.34 -3.03 -12.73
N VAL A 33 -3.05 -1.91 -13.40
CA VAL A 33 -2.47 -0.74 -12.74
C VAL A 33 -3.45 -0.16 -11.72
N TRP A 34 -4.68 0.13 -12.13
CA TRP A 34 -5.69 0.74 -11.25
C TRP A 34 -6.05 -0.18 -10.08
N LEU A 35 -6.19 -1.49 -10.32
CA LEU A 35 -6.48 -2.46 -9.27
C LEU A 35 -5.34 -2.56 -8.27
N GLY A 36 -4.09 -2.53 -8.75
CA GLY A 36 -2.90 -2.56 -7.89
C GLY A 36 -2.76 -1.30 -7.03
N LEU A 37 -2.97 -0.11 -7.60
CA LEU A 37 -2.92 1.15 -6.87
C LEU A 37 -4.06 1.25 -5.85
N GLY A 38 -5.29 0.98 -6.28
CA GLY A 38 -6.47 1.04 -5.43
C GLY A 38 -6.43 0.00 -4.29
N SER A 39 -6.03 -1.24 -4.57
CA SER A 39 -5.85 -2.23 -3.50
C SER A 39 -4.74 -1.82 -2.53
N SER A 40 -3.66 -1.21 -3.01
CA SER A 40 -2.55 -0.76 -2.14
C SER A 40 -3.01 0.30 -1.14
N VAL A 41 -3.74 1.35 -1.58
CA VAL A 41 -4.19 2.41 -0.67
C VAL A 41 -5.19 1.91 0.37
N VAL A 42 -6.13 1.05 -0.03
CA VAL A 42 -7.11 0.47 0.91
C VAL A 42 -6.41 -0.42 1.92
N ASN A 43 -5.44 -1.24 1.50
CA ASN A 43 -4.65 -2.04 2.41
C ASN A 43 -3.83 -1.18 3.38
N LEU A 44 -3.19 -0.10 2.92
CA LEU A 44 -2.45 0.81 3.80
C LEU A 44 -3.36 1.49 4.84
N ALA A 45 -4.58 1.86 4.44
CA ALA A 45 -5.58 2.43 5.33
C ALA A 45 -6.04 1.43 6.40
N LEU A 46 -6.33 0.18 6.00
CA LEU A 46 -6.68 -0.90 6.92
C LEU A 46 -5.54 -1.23 7.88
N ILE A 47 -4.29 -1.29 7.39
CA ILE A 47 -3.11 -1.48 8.24
C ILE A 47 -3.02 -0.34 9.26
N ALA A 48 -3.12 0.92 8.83
CA ALA A 48 -3.05 2.07 9.72
C ALA A 48 -4.13 2.00 10.83
N PHE A 49 -5.35 1.63 10.47
CA PHE A 49 -6.47 1.45 11.39
C PHE A 49 -6.24 0.31 12.39
N ILE A 50 -5.74 -0.85 11.94
CA ILE A 50 -5.39 -1.98 12.79
C ILE A 50 -4.29 -1.59 13.79
N ARG A 51 -3.23 -0.92 13.31
CA ARG A 51 -2.12 -0.45 14.16
C ARG A 51 -2.60 0.56 15.20
N TYR A 52 -3.46 1.49 14.80
CA TYR A 52 -4.08 2.45 15.71
C TYR A 52 -4.85 1.73 16.82
N SER A 53 -5.65 0.72 16.45
CA SER A 53 -6.44 -0.06 17.40
C SER A 53 -5.56 -0.84 18.38
N ILE A 54 -4.50 -1.52 17.89
CA ILE A 54 -3.55 -2.27 18.73
C ILE A 54 -2.85 -1.36 19.75
N ILE A 55 -2.42 -0.18 19.31
CA ILE A 55 -1.53 0.66 20.11
C ILE A 55 -2.31 1.51 21.10
N THR A 56 -3.47 2.03 20.71
CA THR A 56 -4.18 3.06 21.49
C THR A 56 -5.41 2.56 22.24
N LYS A 57 -5.94 1.37 21.89
CA LYS A 57 -7.15 0.82 22.51
C LYS A 57 -6.81 -0.37 23.41
N SER A 58 -7.78 -0.78 24.21
CA SER A 58 -7.64 -1.94 25.10
C SER A 58 -7.60 -3.24 24.31
N ARG A 59 -6.99 -4.28 24.90
CA ARG A 59 -6.89 -5.62 24.29
C ARG A 59 -8.26 -6.23 24.00
N SER A 60 -9.23 -6.03 24.88
CA SER A 60 -10.62 -6.50 24.66
C SER A 60 -11.28 -5.86 23.43
N TYR A 61 -11.00 -4.58 23.15
CA TYR A 61 -11.47 -3.94 21.93
C TYR A 61 -10.85 -4.57 20.69
N PHE A 62 -9.53 -4.84 20.74
CA PHE A 62 -8.81 -5.51 19.66
C PHE A 62 -9.35 -6.91 19.37
N ASP A 63 -9.56 -7.74 20.41
CA ASP A 63 -10.05 -9.11 20.26
C ASP A 63 -11.46 -9.15 19.63
N ARG A 64 -12.31 -8.16 19.93
CA ARG A 64 -13.63 -8.01 19.30
C ARG A 64 -13.56 -7.48 17.86
N LEU A 65 -12.54 -6.70 17.53
CA LEU A 65 -12.37 -6.09 16.21
C LEU A 65 -11.74 -7.06 15.20
N LEU A 66 -10.74 -7.83 15.62
CA LEU A 66 -9.95 -8.73 14.77
C LEU A 66 -10.40 -10.18 14.90
N THR A 67 -11.71 -10.37 14.80
CA THR A 67 -12.24 -11.71 14.54
C THR A 67 -11.87 -12.14 13.11
N LYS A 68 -11.68 -13.45 12.90
CA LYS A 68 -11.35 -14.00 11.59
C LYS A 68 -12.32 -13.54 10.50
N ALA A 69 -13.61 -13.48 10.82
CA ALA A 69 -14.65 -12.99 9.92
C ALA A 69 -14.46 -11.52 9.51
N LYS A 70 -14.17 -10.62 10.47
CA LYS A 70 -13.95 -9.20 10.17
C LYS A 70 -12.67 -8.97 9.37
N LEU A 71 -11.60 -9.71 9.69
CA LEU A 71 -10.35 -9.63 8.92
C LEU A 71 -10.57 -10.12 7.48
N PHE A 72 -11.33 -11.20 7.30
CA PHE A 72 -11.71 -11.67 5.97
C PHE A 72 -12.50 -10.60 5.21
N LEU A 73 -13.48 -9.95 5.85
CA LEU A 73 -14.23 -8.84 5.24
C LEU A 73 -13.32 -7.65 4.87
N PHE A 74 -12.34 -7.31 5.70
CA PHE A 74 -11.38 -6.25 5.37
C PHE A 74 -10.53 -6.59 4.15
N VAL A 75 -10.04 -7.83 4.05
CA VAL A 75 -9.26 -8.29 2.90
C VAL A 75 -10.13 -8.33 1.64
N CYS A 76 -11.34 -8.87 1.72
CA CYS A 76 -12.28 -8.86 0.61
C CYS A 76 -12.60 -7.42 0.16
N GLY A 77 -12.87 -6.52 1.10
CA GLY A 77 -13.12 -5.11 0.82
C GLY A 77 -11.95 -4.43 0.11
N ALA A 78 -10.70 -4.78 0.47
CA ALA A 78 -9.50 -4.24 -0.19
C ALA A 78 -9.38 -4.56 -1.68
N TRP A 79 -10.09 -5.59 -2.16
CA TRP A 79 -10.17 -5.94 -3.58
C TRP A 79 -11.48 -5.51 -4.22
N VAL A 80 -12.60 -5.67 -3.51
CA VAL A 80 -13.94 -5.33 -4.03
C VAL A 80 -14.09 -3.84 -4.27
N VAL A 81 -13.56 -2.98 -3.40
CA VAL A 81 -13.63 -1.52 -3.57
C VAL A 81 -12.96 -1.06 -4.88
N PRO A 82 -11.66 -1.36 -5.14
CA PRO A 82 -11.04 -0.95 -6.39
C PRO A 82 -11.60 -1.68 -7.61
N PHE A 83 -12.04 -2.94 -7.47
CA PHE A 83 -12.72 -3.65 -8.57
C PHE A 83 -14.03 -2.94 -8.95
N SER A 84 -14.86 -2.60 -7.96
CA SER A 84 -16.13 -1.89 -8.19
C SER A 84 -15.87 -0.53 -8.84
N PHE A 85 -14.84 0.19 -8.42
CA PHE A 85 -14.44 1.46 -9.03
C PHE A 85 -14.07 1.32 -10.52
N ILE A 86 -13.41 0.22 -10.91
CA ILE A 86 -12.96 0.01 -12.29
C ILE A 86 -14.11 -0.43 -13.21
N PHE A 87 -15.05 -1.22 -12.71
CA PHE A 87 -16.06 -1.87 -13.55
C PHE A 87 -17.45 -1.23 -13.46
N LEU A 88 -17.83 -0.66 -12.31
CA LEU A 88 -19.17 -0.11 -12.12
C LEU A 88 -19.41 1.17 -12.95
N PRO A 89 -18.52 2.18 -12.97
CA PRO A 89 -18.74 3.38 -13.77
C PRO A 89 -18.86 3.08 -15.27
N PRO A 90 -17.96 2.28 -15.90
CA PRO A 90 -18.13 1.89 -17.30
C PRO A 90 -19.41 1.09 -17.59
N ALA A 91 -19.93 0.33 -16.62
CA ALA A 91 -21.20 -0.39 -16.79
C ALA A 91 -22.42 0.56 -16.88
N PHE A 92 -22.28 1.80 -16.40
CA PHE A 92 -23.28 2.87 -16.51
C PHE A 92 -22.88 3.94 -17.54
N ASP A 93 -21.96 3.63 -18.45
CA ASP A 93 -21.44 4.59 -19.46
C ASP A 93 -20.76 5.82 -18.86
N VAL A 94 -20.21 5.67 -17.65
CA VAL A 94 -19.46 6.71 -16.93
C VAL A 94 -17.96 6.44 -17.04
N GLY A 95 -17.44 6.61 -18.26
CA GLY A 95 -16.02 6.44 -18.54
C GLY A 95 -15.66 5.05 -19.05
N ALA A 96 -14.44 4.92 -19.55
CA ALA A 96 -13.87 3.65 -19.96
C ALA A 96 -12.38 3.61 -19.59
N VAL A 97 -11.85 2.40 -19.42
CA VAL A 97 -10.40 2.18 -19.39
C VAL A 97 -9.91 1.95 -20.81
N GLY A 98 -8.71 2.42 -21.14
CA GLY A 98 -8.17 2.38 -22.49
C GLY A 98 -6.90 3.20 -22.64
N TYR A 99 -6.61 3.61 -23.87
CA TYR A 99 -5.43 4.41 -24.17
C TYR A 99 -5.71 5.90 -23.91
N ALA A 100 -4.86 6.53 -23.11
CA ALA A 100 -4.94 7.96 -22.86
C ALA A 100 -3.98 8.72 -23.77
N GLN A 101 -4.50 9.42 -24.78
CA GLN A 101 -3.69 10.19 -25.73
C GLN A 101 -2.87 11.27 -25.02
N ARG A 102 -3.47 11.94 -24.02
CA ARG A 102 -2.83 13.01 -23.25
C ARG A 102 -1.62 12.54 -22.46
N TYR A 103 -1.67 11.32 -21.95
CA TYR A 103 -0.66 10.77 -21.05
C TYR A 103 0.26 9.75 -21.73
N LYS A 104 -0.04 9.35 -22.97
CA LYS A 104 0.60 8.27 -23.75
C LYS A 104 0.75 6.97 -22.96
N ILE A 105 -0.28 6.61 -22.19
CA ILE A 105 -0.30 5.41 -21.34
C ILE A 105 -1.68 4.76 -21.36
N CYS A 106 -1.76 3.53 -20.84
CA CYS A 106 -3.01 2.83 -20.64
C CYS A 106 -3.61 3.17 -19.27
N THR A 107 -4.73 3.88 -19.25
CA THR A 107 -5.42 4.37 -18.04
C THR A 107 -6.91 4.59 -18.35
N ALA A 108 -7.50 5.75 -18.02
CA ALA A 108 -8.80 6.18 -18.55
C ALA A 108 -8.71 6.50 -20.05
N ASP A 109 -9.68 6.01 -20.83
CA ASP A 109 -9.72 6.16 -22.28
C ASP A 109 -10.09 7.59 -22.68
N SER A 110 -9.16 8.29 -23.34
CA SER A 110 -9.36 9.70 -23.75
C SER A 110 -10.42 9.89 -24.83
N THR A 111 -10.89 8.83 -25.50
CA THR A 111 -11.98 8.92 -26.47
C THR A 111 -13.35 9.12 -25.81
N HIS A 112 -13.47 8.75 -24.53
CA HIS A 112 -14.71 8.88 -23.79
C HIS A 112 -14.90 10.32 -23.27
N PRO A 113 -16.08 10.95 -23.45
CA PRO A 113 -16.31 12.34 -23.03
C PRO A 113 -16.13 12.56 -21.51
N LEU A 114 -16.41 11.53 -20.72
CA LEU A 114 -16.23 11.52 -19.25
C LEU A 114 -14.87 11.00 -18.79
N SER A 115 -13.85 10.88 -19.65
CA SER A 115 -12.52 10.36 -19.32
C SER A 115 -11.88 11.05 -18.11
N ASP A 116 -11.84 12.38 -18.12
CA ASP A 116 -11.19 13.16 -17.06
C ASP A 116 -11.96 13.06 -15.74
N VAL A 117 -13.29 13.02 -15.81
CA VAL A 117 -14.16 12.82 -14.64
C VAL A 117 -13.94 11.42 -14.06
N TYR A 118 -13.85 10.40 -14.92
CA TYR A 118 -13.58 9.03 -14.52
C TYR A 118 -12.18 8.88 -13.87
N ALA A 119 -11.15 9.46 -14.47
CA ALA A 119 -9.81 9.49 -13.87
C ALA A 119 -9.80 10.22 -12.51
N ALA A 120 -10.40 11.40 -12.43
CA ALA A 120 -10.48 12.20 -11.21
C ALA A 120 -11.30 11.52 -10.10
N SER A 121 -12.30 10.70 -10.45
CA SER A 121 -13.14 9.99 -9.48
C SER A 121 -12.35 9.02 -8.60
N GLY A 122 -11.13 8.61 -8.98
CA GLY A 122 -10.23 7.82 -8.14
C GLY A 122 -9.88 8.51 -6.82
N LEU A 123 -9.89 9.86 -6.79
CA LEU A 123 -9.66 10.65 -5.59
C LEU A 123 -10.75 10.45 -4.52
N ILE A 124 -11.95 10.03 -4.91
CA ILE A 124 -13.06 9.74 -3.98
C ILE A 124 -12.69 8.57 -3.05
N VAL A 125 -11.91 7.60 -3.52
CA VAL A 125 -11.41 6.50 -2.69
C VAL A 125 -10.09 6.87 -2.04
N GLU A 126 -9.21 7.55 -2.77
CA GLU A 126 -7.86 7.85 -2.32
C GLU A 126 -7.85 8.84 -1.13
N LEU A 127 -8.60 9.96 -1.24
CA LEU A 127 -8.59 11.01 -0.21
C LEU A 127 -9.13 10.52 1.15
N PRO A 128 -10.27 9.82 1.24
CA PRO A 128 -10.74 9.28 2.52
C PRO A 128 -9.76 8.28 3.13
N CYS A 129 -9.12 7.44 2.32
CA CYS A 129 -8.09 6.52 2.81
C CYS A 129 -6.90 7.29 3.40
N LEU A 130 -6.43 8.35 2.74
CA LEU A 130 -5.35 9.19 3.26
C LEU A 130 -5.75 9.92 4.54
N VAL A 131 -6.95 10.49 4.60
CA VAL A 131 -7.47 11.14 5.81
C VAL A 131 -7.51 10.15 6.96
N LEU A 132 -7.99 8.93 6.74
CA LEU A 132 -8.01 7.87 7.76
C LEU A 132 -6.60 7.51 8.22
N ILE A 133 -5.67 7.35 7.28
CA ILE A 133 -4.27 7.03 7.57
C ILE A 133 -3.66 8.14 8.45
N VAL A 134 -3.74 9.40 8.02
CA VAL A 134 -3.21 10.55 8.76
C VAL A 134 -3.83 10.63 10.16
N PHE A 135 -5.15 10.50 10.26
CA PHE A 135 -5.86 10.48 11.53
C PHE A 135 -5.32 9.39 12.47
N CYS A 136 -5.16 8.16 11.97
CA CYS A 136 -4.64 7.04 12.74
C CYS A 136 -3.23 7.31 13.25
N TYR A 137 -2.32 7.76 12.39
CA TYR A 137 -0.93 8.05 12.77
C TYR A 137 -0.79 9.22 13.74
N VAL A 138 -1.60 10.28 13.58
CA VAL A 138 -1.63 11.41 14.53
C VAL A 138 -2.05 10.91 15.91
N LYS A 139 -3.09 10.07 16.00
CA LYS A 139 -3.54 9.50 17.27
C LYS A 139 -2.49 8.58 17.88
N ILE A 140 -1.82 7.75 17.09
CA ILE A 140 -0.71 6.91 17.57
C ILE A 140 0.42 7.78 18.11
N TYR A 141 0.84 8.81 17.38
CA TYR A 141 1.90 9.72 17.81
C TYR A 141 1.57 10.38 19.16
N ARG A 142 0.34 10.91 19.30
CA ARG A 142 -0.12 11.51 20.57
C ARG A 142 -0.13 10.49 21.72
N PHE A 143 -0.60 9.27 21.47
CA PHE A 143 -0.59 8.19 22.45
C PHE A 143 0.84 7.85 22.89
N VAL A 144 1.76 7.70 21.93
CA VAL A 144 3.15 7.35 22.21
C VAL A 144 3.87 8.44 23.00
N ARG A 145 3.64 9.71 22.65
CA ARG A 145 4.20 10.85 23.38
C ARG A 145 3.69 10.90 24.82
N ASN A 146 2.40 10.63 25.04
CA ASN A 146 1.82 10.61 26.38
C ASN A 146 2.30 9.40 27.19
N ALA A 147 2.35 8.21 26.59
CA ALA A 147 2.86 7.00 27.24
C ALA A 147 4.34 7.14 27.61
N GLY A 148 5.17 7.72 26.73
CA GLY A 148 6.58 8.00 27.00
C GLY A 148 6.80 8.94 28.19
N ARG A 149 5.91 9.92 28.41
CA ARG A 149 5.97 10.80 29.59
C ARG A 149 5.64 10.07 30.89
N ASN A 150 4.68 9.15 30.86
CA ASN A 150 4.27 8.38 32.03
C ASN A 150 5.29 7.31 32.45
N LEU A 151 6.17 6.89 31.54
CA LEU A 151 7.23 5.91 31.79
C LEU A 151 8.52 6.52 32.38
N ILE A 152 8.67 7.85 32.35
CA ILE A 152 9.78 8.58 32.96
C ILE A 152 9.48 8.92 34.44
N GLN A 153 8.24 8.74 34.89
CA GLN A 153 7.90 8.85 36.31
C GLN A 153 8.40 7.61 37.08
N PRO A 154 9.13 7.80 38.20
CA PRO A 154 9.63 6.69 38.99
C PRO A 154 8.46 5.91 39.61
N LYS A 155 8.34 4.62 39.28
CA LYS A 155 7.43 3.67 39.93
C LYS A 155 8.21 2.66 40.77
N ASN A 156 7.56 2.15 41.83
CA ASN A 156 8.14 1.23 42.82
C ASN A 156 8.76 -0.04 42.21
N ARG A 157 9.85 -0.52 42.83
CA ARG A 157 10.72 -1.61 42.33
C ARG A 157 10.07 -3.00 42.15
N LEU A 158 8.83 -3.22 42.60
CA LEU A 158 8.22 -4.57 42.65
C LEU A 158 7.51 -5.01 41.36
N THR A 159 7.22 -4.11 40.40
CA THR A 159 6.59 -4.44 39.10
C THR A 159 7.56 -4.45 37.91
N ILE A 160 8.86 -4.32 38.19
CA ILE A 160 9.92 -4.07 37.19
C ILE A 160 9.89 -5.08 36.02
N THR A 161 9.77 -6.38 36.28
CA THR A 161 9.83 -7.43 35.24
C THR A 161 8.63 -7.41 34.29
N GLU A 162 7.39 -7.33 34.79
CA GLU A 162 6.19 -7.23 33.94
C GLU A 162 6.14 -5.89 33.18
N ASP A 163 6.56 -4.80 33.83
CA ASP A 163 6.62 -3.48 33.20
C ASP A 163 7.67 -3.43 32.08
N HIS A 164 8.80 -4.14 32.24
CA HIS A 164 9.83 -4.27 31.21
C HIS A 164 9.32 -5.01 29.96
N GLU A 165 8.58 -6.11 30.12
CA GLU A 165 8.04 -6.87 28.99
C GLU A 165 6.97 -6.06 28.23
N LYS A 166 6.02 -5.46 28.95
CA LYS A 166 4.99 -4.58 28.37
C LYS A 166 5.63 -3.39 27.63
N LEU A 167 6.68 -2.82 28.19
CA LEU A 167 7.42 -1.72 27.58
C LEU A 167 8.24 -2.15 26.35
N ALA A 168 8.83 -3.35 26.37
CA ALA A 168 9.52 -3.92 25.21
C ALA A 168 8.56 -4.18 24.04
N ILE A 169 7.41 -4.78 24.33
CA ILE A 169 6.32 -4.98 23.36
C ILE A 169 5.88 -3.62 22.80
N PHE A 170 5.62 -2.63 23.65
CA PHE A 170 5.23 -1.29 23.22
C PHE A 170 6.27 -0.63 22.29
N ARG A 171 7.56 -0.65 22.67
CA ARG A 171 8.64 -0.12 21.83
C ARG A 171 8.73 -0.83 20.48
N ARG A 172 8.56 -2.15 20.45
CA ARG A 172 8.49 -2.92 19.21
C ARG A 172 7.31 -2.46 18.33
N GLN A 173 6.14 -2.25 18.92
CA GLN A 173 4.97 -1.73 18.19
C GLN A 173 5.23 -0.32 17.63
N VAL A 174 5.89 0.57 18.38
CA VAL A 174 6.28 1.91 17.89
C VAL A 174 7.25 1.82 16.71
N LYS A 175 8.26 0.94 16.78
CA LYS A 175 9.24 0.74 15.69
C LYS A 175 8.57 0.25 14.41
N VAL A 176 7.69 -0.75 14.51
CA VAL A 176 6.92 -1.26 13.37
C VAL A 176 6.05 -0.14 12.78
N THR A 177 5.34 0.62 13.62
CA THR A 177 4.51 1.73 13.16
C THR A 177 5.31 2.83 12.47
N LYS A 178 6.50 3.19 12.97
CA LYS A 178 7.39 4.16 12.33
C LYS A 178 7.80 3.70 10.92
N ASN A 179 8.13 2.41 10.77
CA ASN A 179 8.47 1.85 9.47
C ASN A 179 7.27 1.85 8.52
N LEU A 180 6.07 1.54 9.01
CA LEU A 180 4.84 1.62 8.22
C LEU A 180 4.47 3.05 7.82
N PHE A 181 4.75 4.04 8.68
CA PHE A 181 4.56 5.46 8.34
C PHE A 181 5.41 5.87 7.14
N ILE A 182 6.65 5.37 7.05
CA ILE A 182 7.51 5.60 5.89
C ILE A 182 6.88 5.03 4.61
N VAL A 183 6.32 3.81 4.66
CA VAL A 183 5.59 3.21 3.52
C VAL A 183 4.47 4.14 3.05
N VAL A 184 3.68 4.68 3.98
CA VAL A 184 2.61 5.62 3.68
C VAL A 184 3.15 6.89 3.02
N CYS A 185 4.17 7.54 3.61
CA CYS A 185 4.74 8.75 3.03
C CYS A 185 5.26 8.51 1.62
N THR A 186 5.94 7.38 1.39
CA THR A 186 6.37 6.97 0.06
C THR A 186 5.19 6.80 -0.89
N TYR A 187 4.11 6.14 -0.46
CA TYR A 187 2.91 6.00 -1.26
C TYR A 187 2.33 7.36 -1.66
N VAL A 188 2.15 8.27 -0.70
CA VAL A 188 1.63 9.63 -0.93
C VAL A 188 2.50 10.38 -1.93
N ILE A 189 3.82 10.40 -1.76
CA ILE A 189 4.75 11.10 -2.64
C ILE A 189 4.73 10.51 -4.06
N CYS A 190 4.59 9.19 -4.18
CA CYS A 190 4.61 8.53 -5.47
C CYS A 190 3.28 8.61 -6.23
N VAL A 191 2.12 8.64 -5.55
CA VAL A 191 0.80 8.49 -6.19
C VAL A 191 0.00 9.79 -6.24
N MET A 192 0.00 10.59 -5.17
CA MET A 192 -0.80 11.81 -5.11
C MET A 192 -0.52 12.80 -6.23
N PRO A 193 0.74 13.07 -6.64
CA PRO A 193 1.01 14.00 -7.73
C PRO A 193 0.29 13.59 -9.02
N PHE A 194 0.17 12.29 -9.30
CA PHE A 194 -0.57 11.81 -10.47
C PHE A 194 -2.08 11.97 -10.31
N GLY A 195 -2.63 11.66 -9.12
CA GLY A 195 -4.05 11.84 -8.81
C GLY A 195 -4.51 13.29 -8.99
N PHE A 196 -3.74 14.26 -8.50
CA PHE A 196 -4.05 15.69 -8.69
C PHE A 196 -3.87 16.17 -10.13
N ASN A 197 -2.90 15.63 -10.87
CA ASN A 197 -2.72 15.96 -12.30
C ASN A 197 -3.80 15.36 -13.21
N SER A 198 -4.60 14.43 -12.70
CA SER A 198 -5.77 13.89 -13.38
C SER A 198 -6.97 14.86 -13.34
N LEU A 199 -6.89 15.94 -12.55
CA LEU A 199 -7.90 17.00 -12.56
C LEU A 199 -7.76 17.89 -13.81
N PRO A 200 -8.88 18.41 -14.36
CA PRO A 200 -8.84 19.32 -15.49
C PRO A 200 -8.00 20.58 -15.18
N GLY A 201 -7.00 20.89 -15.99
CA GLY A 201 -6.13 22.05 -15.78
C GLY A 201 -4.84 22.07 -16.62
N PRO A 202 -4.07 23.19 -16.62
CA PRO A 202 -2.90 23.42 -17.48
C PRO A 202 -1.61 22.73 -16.98
N THR A 203 -1.68 21.56 -16.35
CA THR A 203 -0.54 20.89 -15.73
C THR A 203 0.25 19.96 -16.67
N TYR A 204 0.16 20.20 -17.98
CA TYR A 204 0.78 19.38 -19.04
C TYR A 204 2.29 19.10 -18.89
N PRO A 205 3.17 20.02 -18.44
CA PRO A 205 4.61 19.72 -18.36
C PRO A 205 5.02 18.82 -17.18
N LEU A 206 4.14 18.62 -16.17
CA LEU A 206 4.45 17.82 -14.99
C LEU A 206 4.10 16.32 -15.17
N ILE A 207 3.35 15.98 -16.21
CA ILE A 207 2.83 14.65 -16.47
C ILE A 207 3.94 13.57 -16.47
N PRO A 208 5.05 13.69 -17.22
CA PRO A 208 6.07 12.64 -17.29
C PRO A 208 6.73 12.36 -15.94
N TRP A 209 6.97 13.43 -15.15
CA TRP A 209 7.56 13.33 -13.82
C TRP A 209 6.63 12.64 -12.82
N THR A 210 5.33 12.95 -12.87
CA THR A 210 4.35 12.29 -11.99
C THR A 210 4.10 10.84 -12.36
N LEU A 211 4.19 10.48 -13.65
CA LEU A 211 4.15 9.08 -14.10
C LEU A 211 5.38 8.29 -13.64
N LEU A 212 6.57 8.89 -13.70
CA LEU A 212 7.79 8.26 -13.19
C LEU A 212 7.70 7.96 -11.68
N LEU A 213 7.18 8.92 -10.91
CA LEU A 213 6.93 8.74 -9.48
C LEU A 213 5.91 7.62 -9.22
N LEU A 214 4.83 7.57 -10.00
CA LEU A 214 3.80 6.55 -9.91
C LEU A 214 4.37 5.14 -10.14
N PHE A 215 5.21 4.97 -11.15
CA PHE A 215 5.84 3.67 -11.46
C PHE A 215 6.82 3.23 -10.37
N THR A 216 7.50 4.19 -9.74
CA THR A 216 8.44 3.91 -8.65
C THR A 216 7.74 3.35 -7.39
N ASN A 217 6.46 3.68 -7.15
CA ASN A 217 5.68 3.18 -6.02
C ASN A 217 5.77 1.65 -5.88
N SER A 218 5.66 0.95 -7.01
CA SER A 218 5.58 -0.51 -7.04
C SER A 218 6.89 -1.19 -6.67
N CYS A 219 8.03 -0.53 -6.96
CA CYS A 219 9.37 -1.01 -6.62
C CYS A 219 9.73 -0.72 -5.16
N LEU A 220 9.16 0.34 -4.58
CA LEU A 220 9.46 0.73 -3.20
C LEU A 220 8.79 -0.17 -2.18
N ASN A 221 7.63 -0.75 -2.48
CA ASN A 221 6.92 -1.63 -1.55
C ASN A 221 7.81 -2.81 -1.07
N PRO A 222 8.38 -3.68 -1.94
CA PRO A 222 9.30 -4.74 -1.50
C PRO A 222 10.57 -4.23 -0.80
N ILE A 223 11.15 -3.10 -1.24
CA ILE A 223 12.36 -2.53 -0.64
C ILE A 223 12.10 -2.08 0.80
N ILE A 224 10.95 -1.42 1.03
CA ILE A 224 10.62 -0.91 2.36
C ILE A 224 10.29 -2.07 3.31
N TYR A 225 9.52 -3.07 2.87
CA TYR A 225 9.25 -4.25 3.71
C TYR A 225 10.50 -5.11 3.92
N GLY A 226 11.24 -5.39 2.83
CA GLY A 226 12.50 -6.13 2.78
C GLY A 226 13.57 -5.59 3.70
N LEU A 227 13.84 -4.28 3.65
CA LEU A 227 14.98 -3.69 4.35
C LEU A 227 14.63 -3.11 5.71
N LYS A 228 13.38 -2.66 5.94
CA LYS A 228 13.02 -1.94 7.17
C LYS A 228 12.18 -2.74 8.14
N HIS A 229 11.39 -3.74 7.71
CA HIS A 229 10.57 -4.48 8.67
C HIS A 229 11.43 -5.47 9.48
N PRO A 230 11.54 -5.33 10.82
CA PRO A 230 12.56 -6.04 11.61
C PRO A 230 12.51 -7.57 11.48
N GLN A 231 11.31 -8.15 11.45
CA GLN A 231 11.13 -9.61 11.28
C GLN A 231 11.26 -10.07 9.83
N PHE A 232 11.03 -9.17 8.87
CA PHE A 232 11.07 -9.52 7.45
C PHE A 232 12.49 -9.37 6.91
N LYS A 233 13.30 -8.46 7.48
CA LYS A 233 14.70 -8.22 7.10
C LYS A 233 15.56 -9.47 7.26
N GLU A 234 15.40 -10.20 8.36
CA GLU A 234 16.16 -11.44 8.60
C GLU A 234 15.84 -12.49 7.52
N VAL A 235 14.55 -12.76 7.28
CA VAL A 235 14.11 -13.70 6.25
C VAL A 235 14.50 -13.24 4.85
N PHE A 236 14.31 -11.96 4.52
CA PHE A 236 14.63 -11.38 3.21
C PHE A 236 16.13 -11.44 2.93
N TRP A 237 16.98 -11.16 3.92
CA TRP A 237 18.42 -11.29 3.79
C TRP A 237 18.85 -12.75 3.64
N SER A 238 18.24 -13.68 4.37
CA SER A 238 18.47 -15.12 4.18
C SER A 238 18.11 -15.60 2.78
N ILE A 239 17.00 -15.12 2.22
CA ILE A 239 16.60 -15.40 0.83
C ILE A 239 17.61 -14.81 -0.17
N MET A 240 18.00 -13.54 0.01
CA MET A 240 18.96 -12.87 -0.90
C MET A 240 20.37 -13.47 -0.84
N THR A 241 20.79 -13.95 0.34
CA THR A 241 22.08 -14.63 0.51
C THR A 241 22.03 -16.13 0.23
N LEU A 242 20.89 -16.64 -0.26
CA LEU A 242 20.64 -18.08 -0.49
C LEU A 242 20.90 -18.95 0.75
N SER A 243 20.87 -18.35 1.95
CA SER A 243 21.09 -19.02 3.23
C SER A 243 19.77 -19.49 3.84
N TRP A 244 19.04 -20.31 3.08
CA TRP A 244 17.69 -20.81 3.39
C TRP A 244 17.57 -21.50 4.76
N ARG A 245 18.68 -22.01 5.30
CA ARG A 245 18.76 -22.64 6.64
C ARG A 245 18.60 -21.66 7.80
N ASN A 246 18.82 -20.36 7.60
CA ASN A 246 18.77 -19.34 8.65
C ASN A 246 17.37 -18.72 8.83
N ILE A 247 16.33 -19.26 8.18
CA ILE A 247 14.95 -18.77 8.28
C ILE A 247 14.37 -19.22 9.63
N PRO A 248 13.90 -18.30 10.51
CA PRO A 248 13.44 -18.64 11.87
C PRO A 248 12.24 -19.60 11.93
N GLU A 249 11.42 -19.66 10.86
CA GLU A 249 10.28 -20.58 10.71
C GLU A 249 10.15 -21.00 9.22
N PRO A 250 10.87 -22.05 8.76
CA PRO A 250 10.81 -22.49 7.37
C PRO A 250 9.45 -23.14 7.06
N SER A 251 8.89 -22.83 5.89
CA SER A 251 7.70 -23.53 5.38
C SER A 251 8.06 -24.96 4.97
N SER A 252 7.08 -25.88 4.99
CA SER A 252 7.28 -27.30 4.63
C SER A 252 7.95 -27.51 3.27
N LEU A 253 7.72 -26.59 2.32
CA LEU A 253 8.37 -26.57 1.01
C LEU A 253 9.88 -26.27 1.10
N ILE A 254 10.29 -25.31 1.93
CA ILE A 254 11.71 -24.97 2.12
C ILE A 254 12.44 -26.12 2.84
N THR A 255 11.78 -26.76 3.81
CA THR A 255 12.31 -27.96 4.48
C THR A 255 12.51 -29.12 3.50
N SER A 256 11.60 -29.29 2.53
CA SER A 256 11.75 -30.28 1.47
C SER A 256 12.96 -29.98 0.58
N PHE A 257 13.17 -28.72 0.17
CA PHE A 257 14.31 -28.33 -0.65
C PHE A 257 15.65 -28.43 0.08
N SER A 258 15.68 -28.13 1.39
CA SER A 258 16.89 -28.28 2.21
C SER A 258 17.29 -29.74 2.44
N ASN A 259 16.33 -30.67 2.35
CA ASN A 259 16.56 -32.11 2.50
C ASN A 259 16.95 -32.80 1.19
N ILE A 260 16.65 -32.20 0.03
CA ILE A 260 17.03 -32.71 -1.30
C ILE A 260 18.48 -32.32 -1.65
N SER A 261 19.06 -31.35 -0.93
CA SER A 261 20.42 -30.83 -1.13
C SER A 261 21.46 -31.40 -0.15
N THR A 262 21.12 -32.50 0.52
CA THR A 262 22.01 -33.38 1.31
C THR A 262 22.07 -34.74 0.64
#